data_AF-A0A5E7YQE0-F1
#
_entry.id   AF-A0A5E7YQE0-F1
#
_cell.length_a   1.000
_cell.length_b   1.000
_cell.length_c   1.000
_cell.angle_alpha   90.00
_cell.angle_beta   90.00
_cell.angle_gamma   90.00
#
_symmetry.space_group_name_H-M   'P 1'
#
loop_
_entity.id
_entity.type
_entity.pdbx_description
1 polymer ?
#
loop_
_entity_poly.entity_id
_entity_poly.type
_entity_poly.pdbx_seq_one_letter_code
_entity_poly.pdbx_strand_id
1 'polypeptide(L)'
;MNLARLEKLPDWPARMTADVAAIYMGISKSTFATRFGAIGVKEGANVLWARVQLDGIIAKQFAIPQPASKTGGDTSWDDLR
;
A
#
# COMPACT_ATOMS: atom_id res chain seq x y z
N MET A 1 21.46 4.09 0.19
CA MET A 1 20.23 3.27 -0.01
C MET A 1 19.99 3.20 -1.51
N ASN A 2 20.00 2.02 -2.11
CA ASN A 2 20.30 1.85 -3.54
C ASN A 2 19.01 1.86 -4.40
N LEU A 3 18.66 3.02 -4.95
CA LEU A 3 17.48 3.24 -5.81
C LEU A 3 17.39 2.22 -6.96
N ALA A 4 18.53 1.79 -7.50
CA ALA A 4 18.63 0.85 -8.61
C ALA A 4 18.01 -0.54 -8.35
N ARG A 5 17.71 -0.88 -7.09
CA ARG A 5 17.04 -2.14 -6.73
C ARG A 5 15.52 -2.04 -6.83
N LEU A 6 14.95 -0.84 -6.74
CA LEU A 6 13.51 -0.59 -6.86
C LEU A 6 13.04 -0.64 -8.32
N GLU A 7 13.88 -0.21 -9.26
CA GLU A 7 13.57 -0.16 -10.69
C GLU A 7 13.53 -1.53 -11.39
N LYS A 8 14.10 -2.57 -10.78
CA LYS A 8 14.18 -3.93 -11.35
C LYS A 8 13.12 -4.89 -10.80
N LEU A 9 12.25 -4.42 -9.91
CA LEU A 9 11.19 -5.25 -9.37
C LEU A 9 10.03 -5.26 -10.39
N PRO A 10 9.60 -6.42 -10.91
CA PRO A 10 8.36 -6.50 -11.69
C PRO A 10 7.24 -5.93 -10.82
N ASP A 11 6.34 -5.12 -11.37
CA ASP A 11 5.22 -4.29 -10.81
C ASP A 11 4.67 -4.56 -9.37
N TRP A 12 5.52 -4.93 -8.42
CA TRP A 12 5.17 -5.58 -7.17
C TRP A 12 6.10 -5.13 -6.03
N PRO A 13 5.60 -5.13 -4.77
CA PRO A 13 4.58 -6.02 -4.27
C PRO A 13 3.21 -5.36 -4.07
N ALA A 14 2.14 -6.12 -4.36
CA ALA A 14 0.77 -5.70 -4.07
C ALA A 14 0.54 -5.56 -2.56
N ARG A 15 1.48 -6.03 -1.72
CA ARG A 15 1.44 -6.02 -0.26
C ARG A 15 2.85 -5.75 0.31
N MET A 16 2.98 -4.72 1.13
CA MET A 16 4.21 -4.25 1.77
C MET A 16 4.15 -4.52 3.26
N THR A 17 5.28 -4.91 3.86
CA THR A 17 5.42 -4.95 5.33
C THR A 17 5.57 -3.55 5.90
N ALA A 18 5.43 -3.40 7.22
CA ALA A 18 5.53 -2.09 7.89
C ALA A 18 6.84 -1.35 7.58
N ASP A 19 7.96 -2.05 7.47
CA ASP A 19 9.26 -1.45 7.15
C ASP A 19 9.28 -0.88 5.73
N VAL A 20 8.79 -1.64 4.75
CA VAL A 20 8.75 -1.21 3.35
C VAL A 20 7.74 -0.08 3.16
N ALA A 21 6.56 -0.18 3.78
CA ALA A 21 5.52 0.82 3.70
C ALA A 21 5.92 2.15 4.38
N ALA A 22 6.65 2.09 5.51
CA ALA A 22 7.19 3.28 6.16
C ALA A 22 8.21 4.01 5.28
N ILE A 23 9.11 3.25 4.64
CA ILE A 23 10.07 3.78 3.66
C ILE A 23 9.34 4.41 2.48
N TYR A 24 8.31 3.73 1.95
CA TYR A 24 7.49 4.22 0.84
C TYR A 24 6.83 5.57 1.16
N MET A 25 6.29 5.70 2.37
CA MET A 25 5.65 6.92 2.85
C MET A 25 6.63 8.00 3.33
N GLY A 26 7.94 7.72 3.34
CA GLY A 26 8.96 8.67 3.79
C GLY A 26 8.93 9.00 5.29
N ILE A 27 8.48 8.07 6.14
CA ILE A 27 8.35 8.28 7.59
C ILE A 27 8.96 7.13 8.39
N SER A 28 9.16 7.32 9.70
CA SER A 28 9.66 6.25 10.57
C SER A 28 8.64 5.12 10.73
N LYS A 29 9.11 3.89 10.94
CA LYS A 29 8.27 2.70 11.16
C LYS A 29 7.26 2.89 12.29
N SER A 30 7.69 3.46 13.41
CA SER A 30 6.81 3.71 14.56
C SER A 30 5.70 4.69 14.21
N THR A 31 6.03 5.79 13.53
CA THR A 31 5.05 6.77 13.06
C THR A 31 4.08 6.15 12.07
N PHE A 32 4.59 5.32 11.15
CA PHE A 32 3.77 4.60 10.18
C PHE A 32 2.80 3.63 10.88
N ALA A 33 3.28 2.80 11.80
CA ALA A 33 2.46 1.85 12.54
C ALA A 33 1.37 2.54 13.37
N THR A 34 1.69 3.67 14.02
CA THR A 34 0.69 4.44 14.78
C THR A 34 -0.39 5.04 13.88
N ARG A 35 -0.01 5.57 12.70
CA ARG A 35 -0.95 6.28 11.81
C ARG A 35 -1.75 5.35 10.90
N PHE A 36 -1.13 4.28 10.43
CA PHE A 36 -1.67 3.41 9.38
C PHE A 36 -1.81 1.96 9.84
N GLY A 37 -1.51 1.65 11.10
CA GLY A 37 -1.71 0.33 11.70
C GLY A 37 -3.10 -0.25 11.47
N ALA A 38 -4.13 0.58 11.71
CA ALA A 38 -5.53 0.18 11.64
C ALA A 38 -6.01 -0.16 10.22
N ILE A 39 -5.33 0.33 9.18
CA ILE A 39 -5.73 0.12 7.79
C ILE A 39 -4.97 -1.03 7.12
N GLY A 40 -3.99 -1.62 7.80
CA GLY A 40 -3.26 -2.77 7.30
C GLY A 40 -4.04 -4.08 7.47
N VAL A 41 -3.78 -5.05 6.61
CA VAL A 41 -4.39 -6.37 6.67
C VAL A 41 -3.46 -7.31 7.43
N LYS A 42 -3.99 -7.99 8.46
CA LYS A 42 -3.24 -8.99 9.22
C LYS A 42 -3.19 -10.30 8.45
N GLU A 43 -1.98 -10.77 8.16
CA GLU A 43 -1.69 -12.01 7.46
C GLU A 43 -0.67 -12.80 8.30
N GLY A 44 -1.16 -13.79 9.04
CA GLY A 44 -0.39 -14.52 10.04
C GLY A 44 0.18 -13.61 11.13
N ALA A 45 1.50 -13.58 11.26
CA ALA A 45 2.22 -12.76 12.23
C ALA A 45 2.49 -11.32 11.77
N ASN A 46 2.24 -11.01 10.48
CA ASN A 46 2.56 -9.72 9.90
C ASN A 46 1.30 -8.90 9.61
N VAL A 47 1.46 -7.58 9.60
CA VAL A 47 0.48 -6.65 9.03
C VAL A 47 1.05 -6.15 7.70
N LEU A 48 0.22 -6.16 6.66
CA LEU A 48 0.60 -5.82 5.30
C LEU A 48 -0.28 -4.69 4.75
N TRP A 49 0.30 -3.87 3.87
CA TRP A 49 -0.38 -2.74 3.22
C TRP A 49 -0.27 -2.83 1.71
N ALA A 50 -1.35 -2.54 1.00
CA ALA A 50 -1.28 -2.50 -0.45
C ALA A 50 -0.69 -1.19 -0.95
N ARG A 51 0.13 -1.23 -2.00
CA ARG A 51 0.68 -0.02 -2.65
C ARG A 51 -0.44 0.94 -3.07
N VAL A 52 -1.47 0.42 -3.73
CA VAL A 52 -2.63 1.20 -4.20
C VAL A 52 -3.33 1.94 -3.06
N GLN A 53 -3.40 1.32 -1.88
CA GLN A 53 -3.98 1.94 -0.69
C GLN A 53 -3.13 3.11 -0.20
N LEU A 54 -1.81 2.95 -0.16
CA LEU A 54 -0.88 4.00 0.23
C LEU A 54 -0.85 5.14 -0.80
N ASP A 55 -0.90 4.82 -2.10
CA ASP A 55 -0.99 5.81 -3.18
C ASP A 55 -2.24 6.69 -3.05
N GLY A 56 -3.38 6.10 -2.72
CA GLY A 56 -4.61 6.84 -2.45
C GLY A 56 -4.48 7.79 -1.25
N ILE A 57 -3.68 7.45 -0.24
CA ILE A 57 -3.41 8.32 0.92
C ILE A 57 -2.49 9.47 0.52
N ILE A 58 -1.40 9.17 -0.19
CA ILE A 58 -0.47 10.20 -0.71
C ILE A 58 -1.24 11.19 -1.57
N ALA A 59 -2.05 10.70 -2.51
CA ALA A 59 -2.80 11.59 -3.38
C ALA A 59 -3.77 12.52 -2.63
N LYS A 60 -4.45 12.01 -1.59
CA LYS A 60 -5.30 12.83 -0.72
C LYS A 60 -4.51 13.89 0.03
N GLN A 61 -3.32 13.55 0.54
CA GLN A 61 -2.46 14.47 1.28
C GLN A 61 -1.93 15.61 0.40
N PHE A 62 -1.58 15.31 -0.85
CA PHE A 62 -0.99 16.27 -1.78
C PHE A 62 -2.01 16.89 -2.75
N ALA A 63 -3.32 16.64 -2.53
CA ALA A 63 -4.41 17.09 -3.41
C ALA A 63 -4.17 16.77 -4.90
N ILE A 64 -3.51 15.64 -5.18
CA ILE A 64 -3.19 15.21 -6.54
C ILE A 64 -4.47 14.63 -7.16
N PRO A 65 -4.93 15.12 -8.32
CA PRO A 65 -6.04 14.51 -9.03
C PRO A 65 -5.66 13.08 -9.40
N GLN A 66 -6.27 12.10 -8.73
CA GLN A 66 -6.13 10.71 -9.13
C GLN A 66 -7.11 10.46 -10.26
N PRO A 67 -6.69 9.79 -11.36
CA PRO A 67 -7.66 9.23 -12.29
C PRO A 67 -8.57 8.35 -11.47
N ALA A 68 -9.89 8.59 -11.54
CA ALA A 68 -10.85 7.78 -10.82
C ALA A 68 -10.57 6.32 -11.16
N SER A 69 -10.07 5.55 -10.18
CA SER A 69 -10.03 4.10 -10.30
C SER A 69 -11.43 3.70 -10.71
N LYS A 70 -11.58 3.02 -11.85
CA LYS A 70 -12.87 2.49 -12.28
C LYS A 70 -13.35 1.59 -11.14
N THR A 71 -14.20 2.12 -10.27
CA THR A 71 -14.94 1.35 -9.27
C THR A 71 -16.06 0.61 -10.00
N GLY A 72 -15.68 -0.26 -10.93
CA GLY A 72 -16.46 -1.42 -11.29
C GLY A 72 -15.80 -2.55 -10.53
N GLY A 73 -16.23 -2.78 -9.28
CA GLY A 73 -15.78 -3.94 -8.52
C GLY A 73 -16.15 -5.17 -9.31
N ASP A 74 -15.14 -5.89 -9.78
CA ASP A 74 -15.32 -7.17 -10.44
C ASP A 74 -15.75 -8.18 -9.37
N THR A 75 -17.07 -8.31 -9.18
CA THR A 75 -17.72 -9.26 -8.26
C THR A 75 -17.65 -10.71 -8.77
N SER A 76 -16.95 -10.96 -9.87
CA SER A 76 -16.78 -12.30 -10.49
C SER A 76 -16.18 -13.35 -9.53
N TRP A 77 -15.54 -12.92 -8.44
CA TRP A 77 -14.87 -13.80 -7.48
C TRP A 77 -15.63 -14.02 -6.15
N ASP A 78 -16.79 -13.39 -5.96
CA ASP A 78 -17.61 -13.56 -4.74
C ASP A 78 -18.22 -14.98 -4.61
N ASP A 79 -18.19 -15.78 -5.67
CA ASP A 79 -18.75 -17.14 -5.73
C ASP A 79 -17.88 -18.23 -5.07
N LEU A 80 -16.67 -17.91 -4.60
CA LEU A 80 -15.72 -18.89 -4.01
C LEU A 80 -15.90 -19.10 -2.49
N ARG A 81 -17.15 -19.12 -1.99
CA ARG A 81 -17.43 -19.26 -0.55
C ARG A 81 -17.53 -20.69 -0.04
#